data_AF-A0A356KTW1-F1
#
_entry.id   AF-A0A356KTW1-F1
#
_cell.length_a   1.000
_cell.length_b   1.000
_cell.length_c   1.000
_cell.angle_alpha   90.00
_cell.angle_beta   90.00
_cell.angle_gamma   90.00
#
_symmetry.space_group_name_H-M   'P 1'
#
loop_
_entity.id
_entity.type
_entity.pdbx_description
1 polymer ?
#
loop_
_entity_poly.entity_id
_entity_poly.type
_entity_poly.pdbx_seq_one_letter_code
_entity_poly.pdbx_strand_id
1 'polypeptide(L)' 'MRPQLSAQDYVDGVRAGDRALLGRAITLIESRAKKHRALAEEVLQALLPHTGAAHRVGISGTPGVGK' A
#
# COMPACT_ATOMS: atom_id res chain seq x y z
N MET A 1 14.65 3.56 18.60
CA MET A 1 14.42 2.91 17.29
C MET A 1 12.99 2.44 17.24
N ARG A 2 12.21 2.78 16.21
CA ARG A 2 10.89 2.14 16.03
C ARG A 2 11.13 0.69 15.58
N PRO A 3 10.43 -0.31 16.14
CA PRO A 3 10.58 -1.69 15.73
C PRO A 3 10.22 -1.83 14.25
N GLN A 4 10.95 -2.72 13.57
CA GLN A 4 10.68 -3.04 12.18
C GLN A 4 9.39 -3.87 12.14
N LEU A 5 8.42 -3.42 11.34
CA LEU A 5 7.17 -4.15 11.16
C LEU A 5 7.42 -5.41 10.32
N SER A 6 6.77 -6.50 10.70
CA SER A 6 6.65 -7.70 9.91
C SER A 6 5.66 -7.50 8.75
N ALA A 7 5.63 -8.42 7.79
CA ALA A 7 4.63 -8.40 6.72
C ALA A 7 3.21 -8.48 7.29
N GLN A 8 3.01 -9.34 8.31
CA GLN A 8 1.71 -9.53 8.94
C GLN A 8 1.19 -8.26 9.59
N ASP A 9 2.05 -7.47 10.25
CA ASP A 9 1.66 -6.17 10.84
C ASP A 9 1.09 -5.21 9.78
N TYR A 10 1.69 -5.19 8.58
CA TYR A 10 1.16 -4.39 7.47
C TYR A 10 -0.17 -4.93 6.97
N VAL A 11 -0.28 -6.24 6.78
CA VAL A 11 -1.48 -6.90 6.26
C VAL A 11 -2.67 -6.65 7.18
N ASP A 12 -2.49 -6.88 8.49
CA ASP A 12 -3.56 -6.70 9.46
C ASP A 12 -3.96 -5.23 9.58
N GLY A 13 -3.00 -4.31 9.61
CA GLY A 13 -3.26 -2.88 9.62
C GLY A 13 -4.07 -2.41 8.40
N VAL A 14 -3.67 -2.83 7.20
CA VAL A 14 -4.36 -2.49 5.96
C VAL A 14 -5.79 -3.05 5.96
N ARG A 15 -5.96 -4.32 6.35
CA ARG A 15 -7.29 -4.97 6.40
C ARG A 15 -8.20 -4.39 7.48
N ALA A 16 -7.64 -3.87 8.57
CA ALA A 16 -8.36 -3.16 9.62
C ALA A 16 -8.74 -1.72 9.23
N GLY A 17 -8.27 -1.21 8.09
CA GLY A 17 -8.51 0.18 7.68
C GLY A 17 -7.66 1.21 8.42
N ASP A 18 -6.55 0.80 9.06
CA ASP A 18 -5.62 1.72 9.70
C ASP A 18 -4.91 2.56 8.63
N ARG A 19 -5.28 3.85 8.57
CA ARG A 19 -4.74 4.81 7.59
C ARG A 19 -3.22 5.02 7.74
N ALA A 20 -2.68 4.92 8.96
CA ALA A 20 -1.25 5.09 9.20
C ALA A 20 -0.48 3.87 8.69
N LEU A 21 -0.95 2.65 8.96
CA LEU A 21 -0.34 1.44 8.41
C LEU A 21 -0.50 1.34 6.89
N LEU A 22 -1.64 1.76 6.34
CA LEU A 22 -1.83 1.88 4.89
C LEU A 22 -0.81 2.81 4.24
N GLY A 23 -0.60 4.02 4.79
CA GLY A 23 0.40 4.96 4.26
C GLY A 23 1.82 4.39 4.32
N ARG A 24 2.16 3.66 5.38
CA ARG A 24 3.46 2.97 5.51
C ARG A 24 3.60 1.81 4.53
N ALA A 25 2.54 1.04 4.28
CA ALA A 25 2.53 -0.03 3.28
C ALA A 25 2.74 0.53 1.87
N ILE A 26 2.06 1.64 1.52
CA ILE A 26 2.28 2.35 0.25
C ILE A 26 3.75 2.78 0.12
N THR A 27 4.29 3.43 1.16
CA THR A 27 5.70 3.86 1.18
C THR A 27 6.67 2.69 1.02
N LEU A 28 6.38 1.55 1.67
CA LEU A 28 7.18 0.33 1.55
C LEU A 28 7.17 -0.19 0.11
N ILE A 29 5.99 -0.28 -0.50
CA ILE A 29 5.78 -0.80 -1.87
C ILE A 29 6.41 0.12 -2.93
N GLU A 30 6.32 1.44 -2.77
CA GLU A 30 6.93 2.42 -3.68
C GLU A 30 8.44 2.55 -3.47
N SER A 31 8.99 1.96 -2.41
CA SER A 31 10.40 2.13 -2.07
C SER A 31 11.33 1.44 -3.08
N ARG A 32 12.31 2.20 -3.56
CA ARG A 32 13.37 1.70 -4.47
C ARG A 32 14.53 1.00 -3.75
N ALA A 33 14.55 0.98 -2.42
CA ALA A 33 15.64 0.38 -1.66
C ALA A 33 15.59 -1.16 -1.74
N LYS A 34 16.71 -1.81 -2.11
CA LYS A 34 16.77 -3.28 -2.27
C LYS A 34 16.30 -4.04 -1.03
N LYS A 35 16.61 -3.53 0.17
CA LYS A 35 16.21 -4.13 1.46
C LYS A 35 14.69 -4.18 1.70
N HIS A 36 13.90 -3.40 0.96
CA HIS A 36 12.45 -3.37 1.12
C HIS A 36 11.72 -4.31 0.15
N ARG A 37 12.37 -4.76 -0.94
CA ARG A 37 11.71 -5.53 -2.00
C ARG A 37 11.02 -6.79 -1.50
N ALA A 38 11.72 -7.63 -0.75
CA ALA A 38 11.18 -8.91 -0.28
C ALA A 38 9.95 -8.70 0.61
N LEU A 39 10.05 -7.76 1.56
CA LEU A 39 8.94 -7.43 2.46
C LEU A 39 7.75 -6.81 1.71
N ALA A 40 8.01 -5.93 0.74
CA ALA A 40 6.96 -5.32 -0.08
C ALA A 40 6.19 -6.36 -0.92
N GLU A 41 6.92 -7.31 -1.50
CA GLU A 41 6.33 -8.39 -2.31
C GLU A 41 5.48 -9.33 -1.46
N GLU A 42 5.97 -9.70 -0.27
CA GLU A 42 5.21 -10.51 0.71
C GLU A 42 3.91 -9.82 1.12
N VAL A 43 3.97 -8.53 1.49
CA VAL A 43 2.78 -7.74 1.86
C VAL A 43 1.80 -7.65 0.69
N LEU A 44 2.28 -7.38 -0.52
CA LEU A 44 1.43 -7.26 -1.70
C LEU A 44 0.73 -8.60 -2.02
N GLN A 45 1.48 -9.71 -2.04
CA GLN A 45 0.95 -11.04 -2.30
C GLN A 45 -0.12 -11.44 -1.28
N ALA A 46 0.10 -11.15 0.00
CA ALA A 46 -0.88 -11.43 1.06
C ALA A 46 -2.16 -10.59 0.93
N LEU A 47 -2.08 -9.38 0.37
CA LEU A 47 -3.23 -8.50 0.18
C LEU A 47 -4.03 -8.79 -1.09
N LEU A 48 -3.41 -9.35 -2.14
CA LEU A 48 -4.05 -9.59 -3.45
C LEU A 48 -5.42 -10.31 -3.36
N PRO A 49 -5.61 -11.38 -2.56
CA PRO A 49 -6.91 -12.06 -2.44
C PRO A 49 -8.05 -11.19 -1.88
N HIS A 50 -7.73 -10.06 -1.25
CA HIS A 50 -8.70 -9.13 -0.65
C HIS A 50 -8.99 -7.91 -1.55
N THR A 51 -8.46 -7.88 -2.77
CA THR A 51 -8.63 -6.76 -3.71
C THR A 51 -9.74 -7.04 -4.74
N GLY A 52 -10.09 -6.05 -5.56
CA GLY A 52 -11.01 -6.19 -6.69
C GLY A 52 -12.47 -5.81 -6.41
N ALA A 53 -12.87 -5.72 -5.14
CA ALA A 53 -14.21 -5.28 -4.73
C ALA A 53 -14.36 -3.74 -4.65
N ALA A 54 -13.76 -3.01 -5.60
CA ALA A 54 -13.80 -1.55 -5.65
C ALA A 54 -14.03 -1.04 -7.08
N HIS A 55 -14.83 0.03 -7.21
CA HIS A 55 -14.96 0.75 -8.47
C HIS A 55 -13.68 1.53 -8.77
N ARG A 56 -13.08 1.28 -9.94
CA ARG A 56 -11.89 2.00 -10.41
C ARG A 56 -12.32 3.04 -11.44
N VAL A 57 -12.24 4.32 -11.06
CA VAL A 57 -12.64 5.45 -11.90
C VAL A 57 -11.39 6.24 -12.30
N GLY A 58 -11.15 6.36 -13.61
CA GLY A 58 -10.08 7.20 -14.15
C GLY A 58 -10.59 8.62 -14.39
N ILE A 59 -9.91 9.62 -13.84
CA ILE A 59 -10.24 11.04 -14.02
C ILE A 59 -9.05 11.73 -14.69
N SER A 60 -9.27 12.37 -15.84
CA SER A 60 -8.24 13.06 -16.63
C SER A 60 -8.76 14.38 -17.19
N GLY A 61 -7.86 15.25 -17.65
CA GLY A 61 -8.15 16.58 -18.18
C GLY A 61 -6.92 17.47 -18.16
N THR A 62 -6.96 18.52 -18.98
CA THR A 62 -5.84 19.46 -19.18
C THR A 62 -5.51 20.29 -17.93
N PRO A 63 -4.29 20.89 -17.86
CA PRO A 63 -3.91 21.79 -16.78
C PRO A 63 -4.91 22.94 -16.60
N GLY A 64 -5.27 23.25 -15.35
CA GLY A 64 -6.17 24.37 -15.02
C GLY A 64 -7.68 24.11 -15.14
N VAL A 65 -8.12 22.93 -15.58
CA VAL A 65 -9.57 22.63 -15.78
C VAL A 65 -10.37 22.37 -14.49
N GLY A 66 -9.73 22.43 -13.31
CA GLY A 66 -10.43 22.31 -12.01
C GLY A 66 -10.79 20.88 -11.59
N LYS A 67 -9.99 19.89 -12.00
CA LYS A 67 -9.93 18.56 -11.37
C LYS A 67 -8.93 18.60 -10.24
#